data_AF-A0A7W0WTZ2-F1
#
_entry.id   AF-A0A7W0WTZ2-F1
#
_cell.length_a   1.000
_cell.length_b   1.000
_cell.length_c   1.000
_cell.angle_alpha   90.00
_cell.angle_beta   90.00
_cell.angle_gamma   90.00
#
_symmetry.space_group_name_H-M   'P 1'
#
loop_
_entity.id
_entity.type
_entity.pdbx_description
1 polymer ?
#
loop_
_entity_poly.entity_id
_entity_poly.type
_entity_poly.pdbx_seq_one_letter_code
_entity_poly.pdbx_strand_id
1 'polypeptide(L)'
;MSIAITGVLFGLVHALPLEGFVAITTFGLVAGWLTIRTGGLEAAIALHVLNNVTFFLVDAATGRGDKWVTELNKDVTWTATAFDVVLNVLYGVIIAMLYARRK
;
A
#
# COMPACT_ATOMS: atom_id res chain seq x y z
N MET A 1 -17.42 9.35 0.82
CA MET A 1 -17.54 9.29 -0.65
C MET A 1 -16.26 9.66 -1.38
N SER A 2 -15.36 10.47 -0.81
CA SER A 2 -14.07 10.84 -1.44
C SER A 2 -13.04 9.70 -1.52
N ILE A 3 -12.89 8.86 -0.50
CA ILE A 3 -11.82 7.83 -0.44
C ILE A 3 -11.83 6.89 -1.65
N ALA A 4 -13.00 6.39 -2.05
CA ALA A 4 -13.10 5.46 -3.17
C ALA A 4 -12.59 6.09 -4.48
N ILE A 5 -13.02 7.33 -4.75
CA ILE A 5 -12.62 8.08 -5.95
C ILE A 5 -11.13 8.38 -5.89
N THR A 6 -10.63 8.93 -4.78
CA THR A 6 -9.22 9.30 -4.66
C THR A 6 -8.31 8.08 -4.65
N GLY A 7 -8.74 6.95 -4.08
CA GLY A 7 -7.98 5.69 -4.09
C GLY A 7 -7.86 5.10 -5.48
N VAL A 8 -8.94 5.11 -6.28
CA VAL A 8 -8.90 4.66 -7.68
C VAL A 8 -8.04 5.60 -8.52
N LEU A 9 -8.21 6.92 -8.38
CA LEU A 9 -7.35 7.89 -9.08
C LEU A 9 -5.87 7.74 -8.70
N PHE A 10 -5.59 7.46 -7.43
CA PHE A 10 -4.24 7.17 -6.95
C PHE A 10 -3.66 5.93 -7.63
N GLY A 11 -4.43 4.83 -7.74
CA GLY A 11 -4.02 3.66 -8.51
C GLY A 11 -3.72 3.97 -9.98
N LEU A 12 -4.60 4.74 -10.63
CA LEU A 12 -4.47 5.07 -12.06
C LEU A 12 -3.20 5.87 -12.37
N VAL A 13 -2.82 6.84 -11.54
CA VAL A 13 -1.63 7.67 -11.80
C VAL A 13 -0.30 6.91 -11.66
N HIS A 14 -0.30 5.71 -11.07
CA HIS A 14 0.90 4.87 -11.00
C HIS A 14 1.18 4.10 -12.30
N ALA A 15 0.23 4.08 -13.24
CA ALA A 15 0.39 3.49 -14.57
C ALA A 15 0.97 2.06 -14.56
N LEU A 16 0.51 1.25 -13.61
CA LEU A 16 0.92 -0.15 -13.46
C LEU A 16 0.03 -1.09 -14.28
N PRO A 17 0.49 -2.32 -14.57
CA PRO A 17 -0.37 -3.43 -14.96
C PRO A 17 -1.54 -3.63 -13.98
N LEU A 18 -2.56 -4.39 -14.38
CA LEU A 18 -3.78 -4.57 -13.58
C LEU A 18 -3.48 -5.10 -12.17
N GLU A 19 -2.50 -5.99 -12.06
CA GLU A 19 -1.95 -6.54 -10.82
C GLU A 19 -1.50 -5.43 -9.87
N GLY A 20 -0.66 -4.51 -10.37
CA GLY A 20 -0.13 -3.39 -9.60
C GLY A 20 -1.19 -2.32 -9.34
N PHE A 21 -2.09 -2.07 -10.30
CA PHE A 21 -3.22 -1.16 -10.12
C PHE A 21 -4.09 -1.57 -8.92
N VAL A 22 -4.39 -2.87 -8.79
CA VAL A 22 -5.15 -3.39 -7.64
C VAL A 22 -4.40 -3.15 -6.34
N ALA A 23 -3.10 -3.50 -6.27
CA ALA A 23 -2.27 -3.29 -5.08
C ALA A 23 -2.27 -1.81 -4.62
N ILE A 24 -1.92 -0.90 -5.53
CA ILE A 24 -1.82 0.54 -5.24
C ILE A 24 -3.18 1.15 -4.90
N THR A 25 -4.24 0.74 -5.58
CA THR A 25 -5.60 1.19 -5.24
C THR A 25 -5.97 0.76 -3.84
N THR A 26 -5.74 -0.51 -3.48
CA THR A 26 -5.99 -1.02 -2.12
C THR A 26 -5.18 -0.23 -1.09
N PHE A 27 -3.90 0.01 -1.33
CA PHE A 27 -3.07 0.86 -0.46
C PHE A 27 -3.71 2.24 -0.24
N GLY A 28 -4.11 2.92 -1.32
CA GLY A 28 -4.73 4.24 -1.25
C GLY A 28 -6.04 4.25 -0.47
N LEU A 29 -6.87 3.21 -0.63
CA LEU A 29 -8.11 3.04 0.13
C LEU A 29 -7.84 2.84 1.63
N VAL A 30 -6.88 1.98 1.99
CA VAL A 30 -6.52 1.72 3.39
C VAL A 30 -5.91 2.97 4.03
N ALA A 31 -4.99 3.66 3.36
CA ALA A 31 -4.36 4.88 3.86
C ALA A 31 -5.39 6.01 4.08
N GLY A 32 -6.30 6.19 3.12
CA GLY A 32 -7.40 7.15 3.25
C GLY A 32 -8.36 6.80 4.40
N TRP A 33 -8.71 5.52 4.54
CA TRP A 33 -9.56 5.04 5.63
C TRP A 33 -8.91 5.21 7.00
N LEU A 34 -7.62 4.89 7.14
CA LEU A 34 -6.85 5.08 8.38
C LEU A 34 -6.84 6.55 8.80
N THR A 35 -6.58 7.47 7.86
CA THR A 35 -6.57 8.92 8.13
C THR A 35 -7.87 9.38 8.81
N ILE A 36 -9.03 8.93 8.30
CA ILE A 36 -10.33 9.24 8.91
C ILE A 36 -10.49 8.51 10.25
N ARG A 37 -10.09 7.24 10.32
CA ARG A 37 -10.36 6.38 11.48
C ARG A 37 -9.53 6.75 12.71
N THR A 38 -8.30 7.22 12.52
CA THR A 38 -7.38 7.64 13.58
C THR A 38 -7.39 9.14 13.83
N GLY A 39 -7.95 9.94 12.91
CA GLY A 39 -8.05 11.40 13.03
C GLY A 39 -6.75 12.14 12.73
N GLY A 40 -5.81 11.50 12.02
CA GLY A 40 -4.48 12.03 11.73
C GLY A 40 -3.77 11.22 10.65
N LEU A 41 -2.68 11.74 10.10
CA LEU A 41 -1.95 11.15 8.97
C LEU A 41 -0.90 10.12 9.39
N GLU A 42 -0.58 10.04 10.67
CA GLU A 42 0.56 9.28 11.22
C GLU A 42 0.47 7.80 10.86
N ALA A 43 -0.72 7.20 11.01
CA ALA A 43 -0.93 5.79 10.70
C ALA A 43 -0.76 5.48 9.20
N ALA A 44 -1.21 6.39 8.34
CA ALA A 44 -1.09 6.27 6.88
C ALA A 44 0.35 6.49 6.41
N ILE A 45 1.07 7.45 7.00
CA ILE A 45 2.49 7.67 6.74
C ILE A 45 3.32 6.46 7.17
N ALA A 46 3.06 5.92 8.36
CA ALA A 46 3.73 4.71 8.84
C ALA A 46 3.49 3.52 7.91
N LEU A 47 2.25 3.32 7.43
CA LEU A 47 1.95 2.31 6.41
C LEU A 47 2.76 2.54 5.13
N HIS A 48 2.80 3.78 4.64
CA HIS A 48 3.53 4.14 3.43
C HIS A 48 5.03 3.83 3.53
N VAL A 49 5.64 4.26 4.64
CA VAL A 49 7.07 4.02 4.89
C VAL A 49 7.35 2.52 4.98
N LEU A 50 6.55 1.77 5.73
CA LEU A 50 6.73 0.32 5.87
C LEU A 50 6.56 -0.41 4.53
N ASN A 51 5.57 -0.02 3.72
CA ASN A 51 5.35 -0.61 2.40
C ASN A 51 6.57 -0.41 1.49
N ASN A 52 7.09 0.82 1.40
CA ASN A 52 8.25 1.14 0.57
C ASN A 52 9.54 0.50 1.08
N VAL A 53 9.80 0.54 2.39
CA VAL A 53 10.99 -0.09 2.97
C VAL A 53 10.95 -1.59 2.73
N THR A 54 9.79 -2.24 2.90
CA THR A 54 9.64 -3.67 2.63
C THR A 54 9.92 -3.98 1.16
N PHE A 55 9.35 -3.19 0.23
CA PHE A 55 9.58 -3.33 -1.20
C PHE A 55 11.08 -3.24 -1.53
N PHE A 56 11.77 -2.18 -1.09
CA PHE A 56 13.20 -2.00 -1.36
C PHE A 56 14.07 -3.08 -0.70
N LEU A 57 13.72 -3.56 0.49
CA LEU A 57 14.45 -4.64 1.15
C LEU A 57 14.28 -5.97 0.40
N VAL A 58 13.09 -6.28 -0.09
CA VAL A 58 12.83 -7.49 -0.90
C VAL A 58 13.58 -7.40 -2.22
N ASP A 59 13.59 -6.24 -2.88
CA ASP A 59 14.34 -6.03 -4.12
C ASP A 59 15.85 -6.22 -3.90
N ALA A 60 16.40 -5.62 -2.85
CA ALA A 60 17.80 -5.78 -2.47
C ALA A 60 18.14 -7.25 -2.15
N ALA A 61 17.28 -7.93 -1.39
CA ALA A 61 17.49 -9.33 -0.99
C ALA A 61 17.36 -10.32 -2.16
N THR A 62 16.60 -9.99 -3.19
CA THR A 62 16.39 -10.82 -4.38
C THR A 62 17.35 -10.50 -5.53
N GLY A 63 18.35 -9.63 -5.30
CA GLY A 63 19.35 -9.27 -6.30
C GLY A 63 18.79 -8.40 -7.44
N ARG A 64 17.71 -7.65 -7.17
CA ARG A 64 17.05 -6.75 -8.13
C ARG A 64 17.31 -5.26 -7.85
N GLY A 65 18.22 -4.95 -6.91
CA GLY A 65 18.50 -3.58 -6.46
C GLY A 65 19.24 -2.69 -7.47
N ASP A 66 19.72 -3.26 -8.58
CA ASP A 66 20.32 -2.55 -9.71
C ASP A 66 19.29 -2.05 -10.73
N LYS A 67 18.07 -2.59 -10.69
CA LYS A 67 16.98 -2.20 -11.60
C LYS A 67 16.27 -0.94 -11.12
N TRP A 68 15.85 -0.13 -12.08
CA TRP A 68 14.97 1.01 -11.79
C TRP A 68 13.58 0.51 -11.40
N VAL A 69 12.92 1.22 -10.47
CA VAL A 69 11.54 0.95 -10.03
C VAL A 69 10.58 0.79 -11.22
N THR A 70 10.77 1.58 -12.27
CA THR A 70 9.93 1.52 -13.49
C THR A 70 10.05 0.18 -14.22
N GLU A 71 11.20 -0.49 -14.13
CA GLU A 71 11.38 -1.83 -14.71
C GLU A 71 10.75 -2.89 -13.81
N LEU A 72 10.97 -2.80 -12.50
CA LEU A 72 10.39 -3.72 -11.51
C LEU A 72 8.86 -3.72 -11.55
N ASN A 73 8.28 -2.54 -11.77
CA ASN A 73 6.84 -2.33 -11.85
C ASN A 73 6.17 -2.97 -13.08
N LYS A 74 6.93 -3.42 -14.09
CA LYS A 74 6.39 -4.16 -15.23
C LYS A 74 6.12 -5.62 -14.90
N ASP A 75 6.82 -6.16 -13.91
CA ASP A 75 6.82 -7.58 -13.57
C ASP A 75 5.99 -7.88 -12.30
N VAL A 76 5.05 -6.99 -11.94
CA VAL A 76 4.17 -7.20 -10.79
C VAL A 76 3.28 -8.41 -11.04
N THR A 77 3.31 -9.37 -10.11
CA THR A 77 2.54 -10.61 -10.21
C THR A 77 1.32 -10.58 -9.29
N TRP A 78 0.27 -11.34 -9.63
CA TRP A 78 -0.89 -11.53 -8.75
C TRP A 78 -0.52 -12.10 -7.37
N THR A 79 0.56 -12.89 -7.28
CA THR A 79 1.04 -13.39 -5.99
C THR A 79 1.56 -12.24 -5.14
N ALA A 80 2.40 -11.37 -5.70
CA ALA A 80 2.89 -10.18 -5.00
C ALA A 80 1.74 -9.23 -4.63
N THR A 81 0.79 -9.00 -5.54
CA THR A 81 -0.42 -8.21 -5.29
C THR A 81 -1.25 -8.78 -4.13
N ALA A 82 -1.48 -10.10 -4.08
CA ALA A 82 -2.25 -10.71 -3.01
C ALA A 82 -1.55 -10.54 -1.65
N PHE A 83 -0.22 -10.70 -1.60
CA PHE A 83 0.56 -10.44 -0.39
C PHE A 83 0.46 -8.98 0.04
N ASP A 84 0.65 -8.03 -0.86
CA ASP A 84 0.55 -6.59 -0.57
C ASP A 84 -0.86 -6.21 -0.04
N VAL A 85 -1.92 -6.67 -0.71
CA VAL A 85 -3.31 -6.43 -0.30
C VAL A 85 -3.56 -6.96 1.11
N VAL A 86 -3.14 -8.20 1.39
CA VAL A 86 -3.31 -8.81 2.71
C VAL A 86 -2.57 -8.01 3.78
N LEU A 87 -1.29 -7.66 3.55
CA LEU A 87 -0.49 -6.92 4.52
C LEU A 87 -1.05 -5.53 4.79
N ASN A 88 -1.46 -4.80 3.75
CA ASN A 88 -2.04 -3.46 3.87
C ASN A 88 -3.37 -3.51 4.64
N VAL A 89 -4.26 -4.44 4.30
CA VAL A 89 -5.54 -4.61 5.02
C VAL A 89 -5.33 -5.03 6.47
N LEU A 90 -4.44 -5.99 6.73
CA LEU A 90 -4.13 -6.43 8.08
C LEU A 90 -3.57 -5.29 8.94
N TYR A 91 -2.61 -4.53 8.41
CA TYR A 91 -2.08 -3.35 9.09
C TYR A 91 -3.20 -2.37 9.44
N GLY A 92 -4.04 -2.03 8.46
CA GLY A 92 -5.17 -1.11 8.67
C GLY A 92 -6.12 -1.59 9.76
N VAL A 93 -6.52 -2.86 9.71
CA VAL A 93 -7.42 -3.48 10.71
C VAL A 93 -6.79 -3.46 12.09
N ILE A 94 -5.53 -3.89 12.23
CA ILE A 94 -4.82 -3.93 13.51
C ILE A 94 -4.72 -2.54 14.11
N ILE A 95 -4.29 -1.53 13.35
CA ILE A 95 -4.16 -0.17 13.85
C ILE A 95 -5.51 0.42 14.24
N ALA A 96 -6.55 0.18 13.45
CA ALA A 96 -7.91 0.61 13.80
C ALA A 96 -8.40 -0.05 15.09
N MET A 97 -8.12 -1.33 15.31
CA MET A 97 -8.46 -2.05 16.54
C MET A 97 -7.69 -1.50 17.75
N LEU A 98 -6.38 -1.29 17.62
CA LEU A 98 -5.55 -0.75 18.69
C LEU A 98 -5.97 0.68 19.05
N TYR A 99 -6.27 1.52 18.06
CA TYR A 99 -6.77 2.87 18.28
C TYR A 99 -8.13 2.86 18.99
N ALA A 100 -9.02 1.94 18.64
CA ALA A 100 -10.32 1.79 19.31
C ALA A 100 -10.21 1.41 20.79
N ARG A 101 -9.17 0.66 21.19
CA ARG A 101 -8.92 0.26 22.58
C ARG A 101 -8.30 1.36 23.46
N ARG A 102 -7.83 2.45 22.85
CA ARG A 102 -7.24 3.59 23.57
C ARG A 102 -8.27 4.66 23.94
N LYS A 103 -9.50 4.54 23.44
CA LYS A 103 -10.65 5.36 23.81
C LYS A 103 -11.46 4.63 24.86
#